data_AF-A0A9E7RSV3-F1
#
_entry.id   AF-A0A9E7RSV3-F1
#
_cell.length_a   1.000
_cell.length_b   1.000
_cell.length_c   1.000
_cell.angle_alpha   90.00
_cell.angle_beta   90.00
_cell.angle_gamma   90.00
#
_symmetry.space_group_name_H-M   'P 1'
#
loop_
_entity.id
_entity.type
_entity.pdbx_description
1 polymer ?
#
loop_
_entity_poly.entity_id
_entity_poly.type
_entity_poly.pdbx_seq_one_letter_code
_entity_poly.pdbx_strand_id
1 'polypeptide(L)'
;MQKSFRTSEIPSLTECSPCTDCRPGCNETPLNTEKVTSFPEKSLEDCTGCAQCDRTCPAMLPISEAISEAREGNHEALEELYRACTGCGVCIESCPEKIPILNLIMHGARERIRKERYLIRSGRGPIQDIEIRRVGAPIVFGDIPGVILLAACSNYPDGEEDVAKIADEFLKRGYIVMAAGCAAMDIALYRDEEGKTLYEKYPGDFDRGGLLNLGPCVANSHAIASAIKISNIFARVPLERNFKEISDYILNRIGVCVITWGAMSQKAFAIATGANRWGIPVITGPHGSKYRRLYLGEEERVINDRRTGERVESEPGPPHLIYTAESLNECMVTVAKTCIRPNDTPRGRMIKLSNYIDLHMKYYGCLPQDLHLYIREDNEIPFKHRDEILKILKKMNWKPRKAPAEPSIIYQ
;
A
#
# COMPACT_ATOMS: atom_id res chain seq x y z
N MET A 1 -36.39 37.17 -23.06
CA MET A 1 -34.96 37.04 -23.44
C MET A 1 -34.46 35.67 -22.98
N GLN A 2 -34.67 34.64 -23.81
CA GLN A 2 -34.11 33.30 -23.64
C GLN A 2 -33.13 33.10 -24.80
N LYS A 3 -31.83 32.92 -24.51
CA LYS A 3 -30.86 32.50 -25.52
C LYS A 3 -30.82 30.97 -25.52
N SER A 4 -31.27 30.39 -26.64
CA SER A 4 -31.11 28.98 -26.96
C SER A 4 -29.62 28.63 -27.07
N PHE A 5 -29.14 27.70 -26.24
CA PHE A 5 -27.88 27.03 -26.51
C PHE A 5 -28.14 25.95 -27.57
N ARG A 6 -27.53 26.11 -28.74
CA ARG A 6 -27.49 25.08 -29.79
C ARG A 6 -26.72 23.87 -29.26
N THR A 7 -27.34 22.71 -29.40
CA THR A 7 -26.71 21.39 -29.29
C THR A 7 -25.63 21.27 -30.36
N SER A 8 -24.36 21.47 -29.97
CA SER A 8 -23.23 20.97 -30.74
C SER A 8 -23.05 19.49 -30.41
N GLU A 9 -22.89 18.70 -31.47
CA GLU A 9 -22.81 17.26 -31.54
C GLU A 9 -21.89 16.64 -30.47
N ILE A 10 -22.39 15.60 -29.80
CA ILE A 10 -21.60 14.74 -28.92
C ILE A 10 -20.84 13.75 -29.83
N PRO A 11 -19.50 13.71 -29.84
CA PRO A 11 -18.77 12.75 -30.67
C PRO A 11 -19.04 11.32 -30.20
N SER A 12 -19.18 10.40 -31.15
CA SER A 12 -19.32 8.96 -30.90
C SER A 12 -18.15 8.42 -30.08
N LEU A 13 -18.45 7.55 -29.11
CA LEU A 13 -17.53 6.89 -28.15
C LEU A 13 -16.44 5.98 -28.77
N THR A 14 -16.19 6.08 -30.07
CA THR A 14 -15.18 5.30 -30.81
C THR A 14 -13.85 6.02 -30.99
N GLU A 15 -13.73 7.28 -30.59
CA GLU A 15 -12.49 8.05 -30.70
C GLU A 15 -12.04 8.56 -29.33
N CYS A 16 -11.60 7.65 -28.47
CA CYS A 16 -10.64 8.04 -27.44
C CYS A 16 -9.32 8.28 -28.18
N SER A 17 -8.96 9.54 -28.43
CA SER A 17 -7.63 9.88 -28.94
C SER A 17 -6.61 9.20 -28.03
N PRO A 18 -5.66 8.39 -28.54
CA PRO A 18 -4.57 7.91 -27.71
C PRO A 18 -3.96 9.14 -27.03
N CYS A 19 -3.65 9.04 -25.74
CA CYS A 19 -2.86 10.05 -25.05
C CYS A 19 -1.64 10.27 -25.94
N THR A 20 -1.61 11.40 -26.64
CA THR A 20 -0.62 11.69 -27.67
C THR A 20 0.74 11.40 -27.08
N ASP A 21 1.52 10.58 -27.79
CA ASP A 21 2.92 10.31 -27.51
C ASP A 21 3.56 11.55 -26.88
N CYS A 22 4.31 11.35 -25.79
CA CYS A 22 5.17 12.37 -25.21
C CYS A 22 5.74 13.22 -26.35
N ARG A 23 5.35 14.51 -26.41
CA ARG A 23 5.49 15.39 -27.59
C ARG A 23 6.69 15.01 -28.48
N PRO A 24 6.52 14.83 -29.80
CA PRO A 24 7.66 14.68 -30.70
C PRO A 24 8.49 15.99 -30.62
N GLY A 25 9.60 15.94 -29.89
CA GLY A 25 10.37 17.13 -29.49
C GLY A 25 10.54 17.34 -27.98
N CYS A 26 10.09 16.42 -27.13
CA CYS A 26 10.70 16.26 -25.80
C CYS A 26 12.10 15.67 -26.01
N ASN A 27 13.00 16.50 -26.55
CA ASN A 27 14.42 16.18 -26.56
C ASN A 27 14.79 15.94 -25.10
N GLU A 28 15.33 14.74 -24.83
CA GLU A 28 15.98 14.46 -23.57
C GLU A 28 16.85 15.67 -23.25
N THR A 29 16.51 16.43 -22.20
CA THR A 29 17.48 17.39 -21.67
C THR A 29 18.64 16.49 -21.26
N PRO A 30 19.82 16.56 -21.93
CA PRO A 30 20.93 15.75 -21.47
C PRO A 30 21.17 16.17 -20.03
N LEU A 31 20.93 15.25 -19.09
CA LEU A 31 21.38 15.41 -17.72
C LEU A 31 22.84 15.83 -17.84
N ASN A 32 23.20 16.97 -17.27
CA ASN A 32 24.58 17.44 -17.26
C ASN A 32 25.38 16.48 -16.37
N THR A 33 25.79 15.35 -16.95
CA THR A 33 26.49 14.26 -16.27
C THR A 33 27.95 14.62 -15.99
N GLU A 34 28.47 15.72 -16.55
CA GLU A 34 29.87 16.14 -16.41
C GLU A 34 30.21 16.63 -14.99
N LYS A 35 29.22 17.02 -14.16
CA LYS A 35 29.47 17.43 -12.77
C LYS A 35 29.47 16.27 -11.76
N VAL A 36 29.19 15.04 -12.18
CA VAL A 36 29.10 13.84 -11.30
C VAL A 36 30.38 12.98 -11.40
N THR A 37 31.35 13.34 -12.25
CA THR A 37 32.42 12.43 -12.70
C THR A 37 33.71 12.45 -11.89
N SER A 38 34.03 13.50 -11.14
CA SER A 38 35.26 13.51 -10.34
C SER A 38 35.04 12.71 -9.05
N PHE A 39 35.62 11.51 -8.98
CA PHE A 39 35.77 10.80 -7.71
C PHE A 39 36.54 11.70 -6.74
N PRO A 40 36.08 11.89 -5.49
CA PRO A 40 36.88 12.63 -4.53
C PRO A 40 38.07 11.76 -4.10
N GLU A 41 39.21 11.88 -4.79
CA GLU A 41 40.42 11.08 -4.52
C GLU A 41 40.91 11.21 -3.06
N LYS A 42 40.63 12.34 -2.39
CA LYS A 42 40.86 12.56 -0.95
C LYS A 42 39.65 12.20 -0.08
N SER A 43 39.12 10.99 -0.14
CA SER A 43 37.97 10.65 0.72
C SER A 43 37.93 9.23 1.27
N LEU A 44 38.42 8.23 0.52
CA LEU A 44 38.48 6.86 1.02
C LEU A 44 39.65 6.62 1.97
N GLU A 45 40.84 7.15 1.67
CA GLU A 45 42.06 6.96 2.47
C GLU A 45 41.97 7.64 3.84
N ASP A 46 41.28 8.78 3.92
CA ASP A 46 41.10 9.54 5.15
C ASP A 46 40.15 8.85 6.15
N CYS A 47 39.41 7.81 5.73
CA CYS A 47 38.53 7.09 6.63
C CYS A 47 39.30 6.34 7.73
N THR A 48 39.02 6.69 8.99
CA THR A 48 39.65 6.05 10.16
C THR A 48 38.94 4.77 10.61
N GLY A 49 37.82 4.38 9.98
CA GLY A 49 37.03 3.21 10.38
C GLY A 49 36.32 3.36 11.73
N CYS A 50 36.05 4.59 12.18
CA CYS A 50 35.47 4.86 13.50
C CYS A 50 33.98 4.47 13.63
N ALA A 51 33.31 4.13 12.51
CA ALA A 51 31.90 3.73 12.41
C ALA A 51 30.88 4.74 12.99
N GLN A 52 31.25 6.01 13.13
CA GLN A 52 30.32 7.04 13.62
C GLN A 52 29.15 7.28 12.65
N CYS A 53 29.42 7.16 11.35
CA CYS A 53 28.42 7.24 10.29
C CYS A 53 27.32 6.18 10.45
N ASP A 54 27.69 4.96 10.82
CA ASP A 54 26.74 3.83 10.96
C ASP A 54 25.83 4.06 12.17
N ARG A 55 26.44 4.46 13.29
CA ARG A 55 25.74 4.74 14.56
C ARG A 55 24.74 5.88 14.46
N THR A 56 25.01 6.87 13.61
CA THR A 56 24.10 8.03 13.44
C THR A 56 23.09 7.83 12.31
N CYS A 57 23.33 6.88 11.41
CA CYS A 57 22.47 6.63 10.26
C CYS A 57 21.04 6.26 10.73
N PRO A 58 19.99 7.01 10.35
CA PRO A 58 18.63 6.70 10.76
C PRO A 58 18.12 5.34 10.27
N ALA A 59 18.70 4.84 9.18
CA ALA A 59 18.43 3.53 8.58
C ALA A 59 19.47 2.46 8.97
N MET A 60 20.43 2.78 9.86
CA MET A 60 21.47 1.86 10.35
C MET A 60 22.28 1.18 9.23
N LEU A 61 22.55 1.93 8.16
CA LEU A 61 23.30 1.42 7.01
C LEU A 61 24.77 1.13 7.35
N PRO A 62 25.38 0.07 6.77
CA PRO A 62 26.78 -0.31 6.98
C PRO A 62 27.73 0.58 6.16
N ILE A 63 27.76 1.88 6.45
CA ILE A 63 28.52 2.88 5.69
C ILE A 63 30.04 2.66 5.85
N SER A 64 30.50 2.38 7.07
CA SER A 64 31.93 2.20 7.36
C SER A 64 32.51 0.99 6.62
N GLU A 65 31.74 -0.11 6.57
CA GLU A 65 32.11 -1.33 5.85
C GLU A 65 32.18 -1.07 4.34
N ALA A 66 31.15 -0.43 3.77
CA ALA A 66 31.13 -0.10 2.34
C ALA A 66 32.28 0.83 1.92
N ILE A 67 32.70 1.77 2.78
CA ILE A 67 33.88 2.62 2.53
C ILE A 67 35.17 1.79 2.58
N SER A 68 35.28 0.83 3.50
CA SER A 68 36.44 -0.06 3.60
C SER A 68 36.57 -0.94 2.35
N GLU A 69 35.46 -1.53 1.90
CA GLU A 69 35.43 -2.32 0.66
C GLU A 69 35.77 -1.47 -0.57
N ALA A 70 35.26 -0.25 -0.63
CA ALA A 70 35.57 0.68 -1.72
C ALA A 70 37.07 1.06 -1.76
N ARG A 71 37.75 1.12 -0.60
CA ARG A 71 39.21 1.33 -0.53
C ARG A 71 39.98 0.17 -1.16
N GLU A 72 39.46 -1.04 -1.06
CA GLU A 72 40.05 -2.25 -1.67
C GLU A 72 39.67 -2.41 -3.16
N GLY A 73 38.88 -1.47 -3.71
CA GLY A 73 38.47 -1.43 -5.11
C GLY A 73 37.09 -2.02 -5.38
N ASN A 74 36.37 -2.49 -4.36
CA ASN A 74 35.00 -2.97 -4.51
C ASN A 74 33.98 -1.84 -4.31
N HIS A 75 33.45 -1.28 -5.41
CA HIS A 75 32.45 -0.20 -5.35
C HIS A 75 31.00 -0.71 -5.28
N GLU A 76 30.76 -2.03 -5.36
CA GLU A 76 29.40 -2.59 -5.34
C GLU A 76 28.69 -2.30 -4.01
N ALA A 77 29.41 -2.33 -2.89
CA ALA A 77 28.86 -2.01 -1.57
C ALA A 77 28.32 -0.57 -1.51
N LEU A 78 28.95 0.40 -2.19
CA LEU A 78 28.47 1.78 -2.28
C LEU A 78 27.22 1.89 -3.15
N GLU A 79 27.11 1.09 -4.21
CA GLU A 79 25.90 1.02 -5.04
C GLU A 79 24.72 0.44 -4.25
N GLU A 80 24.93 -0.60 -3.45
CA GLU A 80 23.84 -1.19 -2.66
C GLU A 80 23.33 -0.21 -1.59
N LEU A 81 24.23 0.56 -0.97
CA LEU A 81 23.84 1.64 -0.06
C LEU A 81 22.95 2.68 -0.72
N TYR A 82 23.10 2.95 -2.02
CA TYR A 82 22.30 3.94 -2.72
C TYR A 82 20.80 3.61 -2.68
N ARG A 83 20.43 2.33 -2.74
CA ARG A 83 19.03 1.87 -2.69
C ARG A 83 18.36 2.22 -1.37
N ALA A 84 19.06 2.02 -0.25
CA ALA A 84 18.48 2.24 1.07
C ALA A 84 18.77 3.65 1.64
N CYS A 85 19.70 4.40 1.04
CA CYS A 85 20.08 5.73 1.51
C CYS A 85 19.03 6.79 1.14
N THR A 86 18.47 7.46 2.14
CA THR A 86 17.55 8.59 1.95
C THR A 86 18.25 9.93 1.67
N GLY A 87 19.58 9.96 1.63
CA GLY A 87 20.36 11.17 1.34
C GLY A 87 20.32 12.25 2.43
N CYS A 88 20.08 11.89 3.70
CA CYS A 88 19.82 12.86 4.77
C CYS A 88 21.05 13.66 5.26
N GLY A 89 22.28 13.23 4.96
CA GLY A 89 23.51 13.96 5.29
C GLY A 89 24.00 13.87 6.75
N VAL A 90 23.24 13.25 7.65
CA VAL A 90 23.62 13.14 9.09
C VAL A 90 24.98 12.45 9.26
N CYS A 91 25.29 11.46 8.42
CA CYS A 91 26.59 10.78 8.44
C CYS A 91 27.77 11.73 8.15
N ILE A 92 27.59 12.69 7.24
CA ILE A 92 28.62 13.69 6.87
C ILE A 92 28.89 14.62 8.06
N GLU A 93 27.82 15.11 8.71
CA GLU A 93 27.95 15.99 9.88
C GLU A 93 28.65 15.31 11.06
N SER A 94 28.39 14.02 11.24
CA SER A 94 28.99 13.22 12.32
C SER A 94 30.43 12.78 12.07
N CYS A 95 30.91 12.85 10.82
CA CYS A 95 32.21 12.34 10.42
C CYS A 95 33.34 13.28 10.90
N PRO A 96 34.28 12.84 11.75
CA PRO A 96 35.40 13.68 12.21
C PRO A 96 36.26 14.20 11.05
N GLU A 97 36.46 13.35 10.05
CA GLU A 97 37.27 13.61 8.86
C GLU A 97 36.48 14.33 7.75
N LYS A 98 35.18 14.59 7.97
CA LYS A 98 34.28 15.28 7.03
C LYS A 98 34.26 14.65 5.64
N ILE A 99 34.32 13.32 5.59
CA ILE A 99 34.25 12.56 4.35
C ILE A 99 32.92 12.86 3.65
N PRO A 100 32.92 13.17 2.34
CA PRO A 100 31.70 13.42 1.57
C PRO A 100 30.97 12.12 1.24
N ILE A 101 30.45 11.42 2.27
CA ILE A 101 29.87 10.08 2.20
C ILE A 101 28.77 9.98 1.12
N LEU A 102 27.88 10.97 1.02
CA LEU A 102 26.83 10.95 -0.01
C LEU A 102 27.39 11.01 -1.43
N ASN A 103 28.47 11.75 -1.66
CA ASN A 103 29.12 11.80 -2.97
C ASN A 103 29.76 10.45 -3.32
N LEU A 104 30.31 9.74 -2.33
CA LEU A 104 30.84 8.38 -2.51
C LEU A 104 29.73 7.40 -2.92
N ILE A 105 28.60 7.42 -2.21
CA ILE A 105 27.43 6.57 -2.54
C ILE A 105 26.92 6.90 -3.95
N MET A 106 26.73 8.18 -4.27
CA MET A 106 26.28 8.60 -5.61
C MET A 106 27.30 8.24 -6.70
N HIS A 107 28.59 8.27 -6.41
CA HIS A 107 29.61 7.86 -7.37
C HIS A 107 29.62 6.35 -7.59
N GLY A 108 29.47 5.55 -6.51
CA GLY A 108 29.32 4.09 -6.61
C GLY A 108 28.13 3.73 -7.49
N ALA A 109 26.98 4.37 -7.27
CA ALA A 109 25.76 4.15 -8.04
C ALA A 109 25.68 4.91 -9.38
N ARG A 110 26.75 5.54 -9.86
CA ARG A 110 26.70 6.45 -11.04
C ARG A 110 26.12 5.80 -12.29
N GLU A 111 26.44 4.53 -12.55
CA GLU A 111 25.98 3.81 -13.73
C GLU A 111 24.50 3.43 -13.61
N ARG A 112 24.05 3.10 -12.40
CA ARG A 112 22.64 2.91 -12.09
C ARG A 112 21.86 4.21 -12.27
N ILE A 113 22.28 5.30 -11.63
CA ILE A 113 21.63 6.61 -11.69
C ILE A 113 21.46 7.08 -13.15
N ARG A 114 22.47 6.87 -14.00
CA ARG A 114 22.38 7.20 -15.44
C ARG A 114 21.27 6.44 -16.18
N LYS A 115 20.95 5.22 -15.72
CA LYS A 115 19.95 4.33 -16.30
C LYS A 115 18.57 4.47 -15.64
N GLU A 116 18.42 5.25 -14.58
CA GLU A 116 17.16 5.45 -13.85
C GLU A 116 16.16 6.29 -14.64
N ARG A 117 15.55 5.65 -15.63
CA ARG A 117 14.48 6.20 -16.46
C ARG A 117 13.29 5.27 -16.39
N TYR A 118 12.15 5.78 -15.95
CA TYR A 118 10.98 4.98 -15.66
C TYR A 118 9.70 5.63 -16.18
N LEU A 119 8.71 4.81 -16.52
CA LEU A 119 7.40 5.26 -16.95
C LEU A 119 6.41 5.18 -15.79
N ILE A 120 5.83 6.34 -15.47
CA ILE A 120 4.76 6.48 -14.49
C ILE A 120 3.49 6.97 -15.19
N ARG A 121 2.36 6.33 -14.90
CA ARG A 121 1.05 6.83 -15.34
C ARG A 121 0.73 8.14 -14.64
N SER A 122 0.27 9.16 -15.38
CA SER A 122 -0.08 10.45 -14.78
C SER A 122 -1.18 10.33 -13.72
N GLY A 123 -1.17 11.25 -12.76
CA GLY A 123 -2.21 11.33 -11.72
C GLY A 123 -3.58 11.55 -12.33
N ARG A 124 -4.46 10.55 -12.26
CA ARG A 124 -5.78 10.57 -12.92
C ARG A 124 -6.89 11.24 -12.12
N GLY A 125 -6.65 11.57 -10.86
CA GLY A 125 -7.64 12.23 -9.99
C GLY A 125 -8.71 11.27 -9.44
N PRO A 126 -9.96 11.72 -9.28
CA PRO A 126 -11.00 10.98 -8.58
C PRO A 126 -11.50 9.74 -9.32
N ILE A 127 -11.90 8.73 -8.55
CA ILE A 127 -12.62 7.56 -9.07
C ILE A 127 -14.03 7.99 -9.51
N GLN A 128 -14.42 7.67 -10.73
CA GLN A 128 -15.69 8.10 -11.31
C GLN A 128 -16.88 7.29 -10.76
N ASP A 129 -18.06 7.89 -10.77
CA ASP A 129 -19.30 7.21 -10.32
C ASP A 129 -19.58 5.93 -11.11
N ILE A 130 -19.28 5.93 -12.41
CA ILE A 130 -19.47 4.77 -13.29
C ILE A 130 -18.57 3.60 -12.88
N GLU A 131 -17.35 3.89 -12.42
CA GLU A 131 -16.44 2.88 -11.87
C GLU A 131 -17.00 2.34 -10.55
N ILE A 132 -17.42 3.24 -9.64
CA ILE A 132 -18.02 2.82 -8.35
C ILE A 132 -19.26 1.96 -8.55
N ARG A 133 -20.15 2.29 -9.50
CA ARG A 133 -21.35 1.47 -9.79
C ARG A 133 -20.99 0.08 -10.31
N ARG A 134 -19.90 -0.05 -11.05
CA ARG A 134 -19.43 -1.32 -11.63
C ARG A 134 -18.92 -2.28 -10.56
N VAL A 135 -18.11 -1.76 -9.62
CA VAL A 135 -17.38 -2.60 -8.65
C VAL A 135 -17.91 -2.53 -7.22
N GLY A 136 -18.88 -1.67 -6.92
CA GLY A 136 -19.42 -1.48 -5.57
C GLY A 136 -19.96 -2.78 -4.94
N ALA A 137 -20.80 -3.53 -5.65
CA ALA A 137 -21.28 -4.84 -5.20
C ALA A 137 -20.14 -5.86 -5.01
N PRO A 138 -19.28 -6.11 -6.03
CA PRO A 138 -18.15 -7.01 -5.88
C PRO A 138 -17.23 -6.72 -4.70
N ILE A 139 -16.97 -5.44 -4.38
CA ILE A 139 -16.16 -5.03 -3.23
C ILE A 139 -16.87 -5.33 -1.90
N VAL A 140 -18.17 -4.99 -1.80
CA VAL A 140 -18.95 -5.17 -0.56
C VAL A 140 -19.23 -6.63 -0.26
N PHE A 141 -19.39 -7.47 -1.29
CA PHE A 141 -19.60 -8.91 -1.12
C PHE A 141 -18.31 -9.71 -0.94
N GLY A 142 -17.16 -9.10 -1.23
CA GLY A 142 -15.83 -9.70 -1.10
C GLY A 142 -15.34 -10.47 -2.33
N ASP A 143 -16.06 -10.42 -3.45
CA ASP A 143 -15.59 -10.98 -4.73
C ASP A 143 -14.32 -10.27 -5.22
N ILE A 144 -14.25 -8.95 -5.04
CA ILE A 144 -13.00 -8.20 -5.10
C ILE A 144 -12.42 -8.20 -3.68
N PRO A 145 -11.23 -8.82 -3.45
CA PRO A 145 -10.72 -9.06 -2.11
C PRO A 145 -10.51 -7.80 -1.27
N GLY A 146 -10.18 -6.69 -1.93
CA GLY A 146 -10.13 -5.39 -1.29
C GLY A 146 -9.56 -4.29 -2.17
N VAL A 147 -9.61 -3.08 -1.64
CA VAL A 147 -9.05 -1.87 -2.24
C VAL A 147 -7.92 -1.35 -1.36
N ILE A 148 -6.73 -1.28 -1.91
CA ILE A 148 -5.50 -0.91 -1.20
C ILE A 148 -5.03 0.45 -1.67
N LEU A 149 -4.65 1.31 -0.74
CA LEU A 149 -4.00 2.60 -1.02
C LEU A 149 -2.56 2.57 -0.53
N LEU A 150 -1.59 2.61 -1.45
CA LEU A 150 -0.19 2.88 -1.15
C LEU A 150 0.03 4.40 -1.11
N ALA A 151 0.28 4.90 0.10
CA ALA A 151 0.44 6.32 0.37
C ALA A 151 1.74 6.59 1.14
N ALA A 152 1.94 7.87 1.46
CA ALA A 152 3.03 8.42 2.29
C ALA A 152 4.37 8.63 1.55
N CYS A 153 5.43 8.71 2.35
CA CYS A 153 6.76 9.21 1.99
C CYS A 153 7.71 8.05 1.65
N SER A 154 8.93 8.39 1.28
CA SER A 154 9.99 7.45 0.86
C SER A 154 11.01 7.13 1.97
N ASN A 155 10.58 7.11 3.24
CA ASN A 155 11.45 6.68 4.35
C ASN A 155 11.30 5.18 4.60
N TYR A 156 11.66 4.39 3.60
CA TYR A 156 11.50 2.93 3.61
C TYR A 156 12.60 2.25 4.44
N PRO A 157 12.32 1.09 5.06
CA PRO A 157 13.34 0.32 5.80
C PRO A 157 14.42 -0.27 4.90
N ASP A 158 14.01 -0.78 3.73
CA ASP A 158 14.86 -1.58 2.83
C ASP A 158 14.70 -1.12 1.36
N GLY A 159 14.61 0.20 1.16
CA GLY A 159 14.52 0.83 -0.16
C GLY A 159 13.12 0.85 -0.79
N GLU A 160 13.05 1.42 -1.98
CA GLU A 160 11.81 1.72 -2.72
C GLU A 160 11.12 0.48 -3.33
N GLU A 161 11.86 -0.60 -3.59
CA GLU A 161 11.31 -1.78 -4.27
C GLU A 161 10.17 -2.44 -3.49
N ASP A 162 10.15 -2.25 -2.16
CA ASP A 162 9.10 -2.79 -1.28
C ASP A 162 7.70 -2.37 -1.70
N VAL A 163 7.48 -1.09 -2.01
CA VAL A 163 6.13 -0.62 -2.37
C VAL A 163 5.68 -1.18 -3.72
N ALA A 164 6.61 -1.43 -4.64
CA ALA A 164 6.32 -2.09 -5.90
C ALA A 164 6.00 -3.58 -5.70
N LYS A 165 6.78 -4.28 -4.85
CA LYS A 165 6.51 -5.69 -4.49
C LYS A 165 5.14 -5.84 -3.85
N ILE A 166 4.77 -4.93 -2.93
CA ILE A 166 3.42 -4.87 -2.34
C ILE A 166 2.36 -4.69 -3.43
N ALA A 167 2.53 -3.70 -4.30
CA ALA A 167 1.57 -3.45 -5.38
C ALA A 167 1.40 -4.69 -6.26
N ASP A 168 2.49 -5.27 -6.77
CA ASP A 168 2.46 -6.42 -7.68
C ASP A 168 1.82 -7.66 -7.05
N GLU A 169 2.12 -7.96 -5.78
CA GLU A 169 1.53 -9.11 -5.07
C GLU A 169 0.00 -8.99 -4.99
N PHE A 170 -0.51 -7.80 -4.66
CA PHE A 170 -1.95 -7.56 -4.53
C PHE A 170 -2.67 -7.43 -5.87
N LEU A 171 -2.01 -6.88 -6.89
CA LEU A 171 -2.52 -6.83 -8.27
C LEU A 171 -2.73 -8.24 -8.83
N LYS A 172 -1.74 -9.15 -8.67
CA LYS A 172 -1.83 -10.57 -9.06
C LYS A 172 -2.99 -11.30 -8.37
N ARG A 173 -3.34 -10.88 -7.17
CA ARG A 173 -4.41 -11.46 -6.35
C ARG A 173 -5.78 -10.84 -6.60
N GLY A 174 -5.89 -9.91 -7.55
CA GLY A 174 -7.15 -9.29 -7.95
C GLY A 174 -7.64 -8.20 -7.00
N TYR A 175 -6.77 -7.64 -6.16
CA TYR A 175 -7.09 -6.41 -5.43
C TYR A 175 -7.07 -5.22 -6.38
N ILE A 176 -7.71 -4.13 -5.98
CA ILE A 176 -7.57 -2.83 -6.64
C ILE A 176 -6.49 -2.06 -5.89
N VAL A 177 -5.42 -1.64 -6.57
CA VAL A 177 -4.32 -0.90 -5.93
C VAL A 177 -4.32 0.54 -6.43
N MET A 178 -4.43 1.47 -5.50
CA MET A 178 -4.28 2.91 -5.73
C MET A 178 -2.99 3.39 -5.10
N ALA A 179 -2.34 4.38 -5.72
CA ALA A 179 -1.15 5.02 -5.19
C ALA A 179 -1.25 6.54 -5.30
N ALA A 180 -0.63 7.25 -4.35
CA ALA A 180 -0.52 8.71 -4.37
C ALA A 180 0.76 9.21 -3.70
N GLY A 181 1.33 10.29 -4.21
CA GLY A 181 2.56 10.90 -3.68
C GLY A 181 3.82 10.11 -4.02
N CYS A 182 4.79 10.06 -3.10
CA CYS A 182 6.08 9.37 -3.30
C CYS A 182 5.87 7.89 -3.64
N ALA A 183 4.96 7.21 -2.94
CA ALA A 183 4.66 5.80 -3.23
C ALA A 183 4.27 5.54 -4.70
N ALA A 184 3.56 6.48 -5.36
CA ALA A 184 3.24 6.34 -6.79
C ALA A 184 4.48 6.49 -7.69
N MET A 185 5.44 7.33 -7.30
CA MET A 185 6.73 7.48 -7.98
C MET A 185 7.57 6.22 -7.81
N ASP A 186 7.67 5.75 -6.56
CA ASP A 186 8.54 4.65 -6.17
C ASP A 186 8.07 3.30 -6.76
N ILE A 187 6.76 3.11 -6.92
CA ILE A 187 6.19 1.96 -7.67
C ILE A 187 6.70 1.92 -9.12
N ALA A 188 6.93 3.07 -9.75
CA ALA A 188 7.40 3.13 -11.13
C ALA A 188 8.90 2.81 -11.27
N LEU A 189 9.68 2.92 -10.19
CA LEU A 189 11.12 2.61 -10.18
C LEU A 189 11.40 1.10 -10.32
N TYR A 190 10.38 0.26 -10.13
CA TYR A 190 10.48 -1.18 -10.35
C TYR A 190 10.18 -1.56 -11.80
N ARG A 191 11.01 -2.44 -12.34
CA ARG A 191 10.77 -3.14 -13.61
C ARG A 191 10.64 -4.63 -13.36
N ASP A 192 9.71 -5.27 -14.05
CA ASP A 192 9.61 -6.73 -14.03
C ASP A 192 10.64 -7.40 -14.95
N GLU A 193 10.58 -8.73 -15.05
CA GLU A 193 11.47 -9.54 -15.88
C GLU A 193 11.41 -9.18 -17.38
N GLU A 194 10.30 -8.59 -17.84
CA GLU A 194 10.14 -8.09 -19.21
C GLU A 194 10.65 -6.64 -19.39
N GLY A 195 11.15 -6.02 -18.32
CA GLY A 195 11.65 -4.65 -18.31
C GLY A 195 10.55 -3.58 -18.27
N LYS A 196 9.30 -3.94 -18.02
CA LYS A 196 8.15 -3.01 -17.95
C LYS A 196 7.90 -2.56 -16.52
N THR A 197 7.42 -1.33 -16.34
CA THR A 197 6.93 -0.89 -15.04
C THR A 197 5.57 -1.51 -14.74
N LEU A 198 5.18 -1.51 -13.46
CA LEU A 198 3.85 -2.02 -13.06
C LEU A 198 2.72 -1.20 -13.70
N TYR A 199 2.95 0.09 -14.00
CA TYR A 199 1.97 0.94 -14.69
C TYR A 199 1.79 0.59 -16.17
N GLU A 200 2.78 -0.03 -16.80
CA GLU A 200 2.67 -0.54 -18.17
C GLU A 200 2.00 -1.92 -18.18
N LYS A 201 2.30 -2.74 -17.17
CA LYS A 201 1.77 -4.11 -17.04
C LYS A 201 0.29 -4.17 -16.68
N TYR A 202 -0.16 -3.34 -15.73
CA TYR A 202 -1.50 -3.41 -15.16
C TYR A 202 -2.41 -2.27 -15.67
N PRO A 203 -3.72 -2.55 -15.88
CA PRO A 203 -4.67 -1.55 -16.33
C PRO A 203 -4.86 -0.42 -15.30
N GLY A 204 -5.36 0.72 -15.76
CA GLY A 204 -5.59 1.92 -14.93
C GLY A 204 -7.00 2.11 -14.43
N ASP A 205 -7.86 1.13 -14.66
CA ASP A 205 -9.25 1.15 -14.26
C ASP A 205 -9.40 0.84 -12.77
N PHE A 206 -10.39 1.43 -12.12
CA PHE A 206 -10.77 1.06 -10.76
C PHE A 206 -11.57 -0.25 -10.79
N ASP A 207 -10.87 -1.33 -11.09
CA ASP A 207 -11.40 -2.70 -11.18
C ASP A 207 -10.34 -3.73 -10.72
N ARG A 208 -10.75 -4.99 -10.61
CA ARG A 208 -9.91 -6.12 -10.18
C ARG A 208 -8.57 -6.14 -10.93
N GLY A 209 -7.47 -6.04 -10.18
CA GLY A 209 -6.10 -6.05 -10.74
C GLY A 209 -5.67 -4.72 -11.38
N GLY A 210 -6.41 -3.64 -11.16
CA GLY A 210 -6.04 -2.30 -11.62
C GLY A 210 -5.07 -1.57 -10.70
N LEU A 211 -4.11 -0.85 -11.31
CA LEU A 211 -3.12 0.01 -10.63
C LEU A 211 -3.35 1.48 -10.99
N LEU A 212 -3.76 2.29 -10.02
CA LEU A 212 -4.15 3.69 -10.25
C LEU A 212 -3.17 4.66 -9.59
N ASN A 213 -2.53 5.52 -10.38
CA ASN A 213 -1.89 6.72 -9.84
C ASN A 213 -2.94 7.83 -9.72
N LEU A 214 -3.30 8.23 -8.49
CA LEU A 214 -4.28 9.28 -8.26
C LEU A 214 -3.68 10.69 -8.32
N GLY A 215 -2.35 10.81 -8.15
CA GLY A 215 -1.61 12.08 -8.22
C GLY A 215 -0.83 12.41 -6.93
N PRO A 216 -0.67 13.69 -6.58
CA PRO A 216 0.15 14.12 -5.43
C PRO A 216 -0.46 13.71 -4.09
N CYS A 217 0.23 13.95 -2.96
CA CYS A 217 -0.23 13.54 -1.63
C CYS A 217 -1.65 14.03 -1.25
N VAL A 218 -2.13 15.14 -1.81
CA VAL A 218 -3.51 15.62 -1.58
C VAL A 218 -4.57 14.74 -2.26
N ALA A 219 -4.18 13.98 -3.29
CA ALA A 219 -5.05 13.04 -4.00
C ALA A 219 -5.38 11.77 -3.17
N ASN A 220 -4.76 11.57 -2.00
CA ASN A 220 -5.21 10.57 -1.02
C ASN A 220 -6.68 10.80 -0.61
N SER A 221 -7.17 12.04 -0.72
CA SER A 221 -8.58 12.37 -0.54
C SER A 221 -9.50 11.62 -1.53
N HIS A 222 -9.05 11.40 -2.77
CA HIS A 222 -9.81 10.65 -3.78
C HIS A 222 -9.88 9.16 -3.46
N ALA A 223 -8.79 8.58 -2.94
CA ALA A 223 -8.78 7.19 -2.49
C ALA A 223 -9.76 6.97 -1.35
N ILE A 224 -9.71 7.81 -0.30
CA ILE A 224 -10.65 7.74 0.83
C ILE A 224 -12.08 8.00 0.34
N ALA A 225 -12.27 8.97 -0.56
CA ALA A 225 -13.56 9.26 -1.16
C ALA A 225 -14.13 8.08 -1.95
N SER A 226 -13.31 7.18 -2.51
CA SER A 226 -13.83 5.98 -3.19
C SER A 226 -14.63 5.09 -2.24
N ALA A 227 -14.17 4.87 -1.00
CA ALA A 227 -14.90 4.10 0.02
C ALA A 227 -16.18 4.81 0.47
N ILE A 228 -16.12 6.13 0.63
CA ILE A 228 -17.30 6.96 0.93
C ILE A 228 -18.34 6.86 -0.20
N LYS A 229 -17.89 6.93 -1.45
CA LYS A 229 -18.75 6.82 -2.64
C LYS A 229 -19.33 5.43 -2.81
N ILE A 230 -18.63 4.35 -2.48
CA ILE A 230 -19.22 3.00 -2.46
C ILE A 230 -20.40 2.97 -1.49
N SER A 231 -20.21 3.50 -0.28
CA SER A 231 -21.28 3.56 0.74
C SER A 231 -22.50 4.37 0.26
N ASN A 232 -22.28 5.48 -0.42
CA ASN A 232 -23.37 6.32 -0.94
C ASN A 232 -24.02 5.78 -2.22
N ILE A 233 -23.24 5.38 -3.22
CA ILE A 233 -23.76 5.01 -4.55
C ILE A 233 -24.35 3.60 -4.52
N PHE A 234 -23.65 2.65 -3.89
CA PHE A 234 -24.10 1.26 -3.85
C PHE A 234 -25.15 1.05 -2.75
N ALA A 235 -24.87 1.50 -1.52
CA ALA A 235 -25.76 1.27 -0.38
C ALA A 235 -26.76 2.39 -0.11
N ARG A 236 -26.72 3.47 -0.90
CA ARG A 236 -27.66 4.62 -0.79
C ARG A 236 -27.65 5.29 0.59
N VAL A 237 -26.55 5.17 1.34
CA VAL A 237 -26.39 5.86 2.62
C VAL A 237 -26.25 7.38 2.35
N PRO A 238 -27.08 8.24 2.96
CA PRO A 238 -26.98 9.69 2.77
C PRO A 238 -25.63 10.23 3.29
N LEU A 239 -25.03 11.18 2.56
CA LEU A 239 -23.72 11.76 2.92
C LEU A 239 -23.84 12.95 3.88
N GLU A 240 -24.88 13.77 3.72
CA GLU A 240 -24.98 15.04 4.45
C GLU A 240 -25.10 14.81 5.95
N ARG A 241 -24.16 15.41 6.71
CA ARG A 241 -24.10 15.35 8.19
C ARG A 241 -24.12 13.92 8.76
N ASN A 242 -23.67 12.94 7.97
CA ASN A 242 -23.83 11.52 8.31
C ASN A 242 -22.50 10.74 8.43
N PHE A 243 -21.47 11.42 8.93
CA PHE A 243 -20.13 10.86 9.06
C PHE A 243 -20.11 9.50 9.80
N LYS A 244 -20.87 9.40 10.90
CA LYS A 244 -20.90 8.23 11.78
C LYS A 244 -21.36 6.98 11.02
N GLU A 245 -22.45 7.08 10.27
CA GLU A 245 -23.04 5.95 9.57
C GLU A 245 -22.21 5.51 8.36
N ILE A 246 -21.63 6.46 7.61
CA ILE A 246 -20.71 6.14 6.51
C ILE A 246 -19.47 5.42 7.02
N SER A 247 -18.88 5.89 8.13
CA SER A 247 -17.70 5.27 8.71
C SER A 247 -17.98 3.87 9.24
N ASP A 248 -19.14 3.67 9.86
CA ASP A 248 -19.63 2.36 10.31
C ASP A 248 -19.87 1.40 9.13
N TYR A 249 -20.44 1.89 8.03
CA TYR A 249 -20.63 1.11 6.81
C TYR A 249 -19.27 0.66 6.23
N ILE A 250 -18.31 1.57 6.10
CA ILE A 250 -16.97 1.27 5.59
C ILE A 250 -16.30 0.20 6.49
N LEU A 251 -16.30 0.42 7.80
CA LEU A 251 -15.66 -0.47 8.77
C LEU A 251 -16.19 -1.90 8.71
N ASN A 252 -17.51 -2.07 8.57
CA ASN A 252 -18.14 -3.39 8.66
C ASN A 252 -18.31 -4.10 7.31
N ARG A 253 -18.17 -3.38 6.18
CA ARG A 253 -18.58 -3.91 4.87
C ARG A 253 -17.61 -3.73 3.72
N ILE A 254 -16.72 -2.74 3.79
CA ILE A 254 -15.83 -2.43 2.67
C ILE A 254 -14.43 -2.91 3.02
N GLY A 255 -13.94 -3.93 2.29
CA GLY A 255 -12.57 -4.42 2.41
C GLY A 255 -11.58 -3.39 1.87
N VAL A 256 -11.07 -2.52 2.73
CA VAL A 256 -10.10 -1.47 2.38
C VAL A 256 -8.92 -1.48 3.34
N CYS A 257 -7.74 -1.09 2.86
CA CYS A 257 -6.55 -0.90 3.67
C CYS A 257 -5.69 0.24 3.09
N VAL A 258 -5.14 1.09 3.96
CA VAL A 258 -4.13 2.08 3.58
C VAL A 258 -2.78 1.60 4.06
N ILE A 259 -1.76 1.71 3.21
CA ILE A 259 -0.39 1.34 3.53
C ILE A 259 0.46 2.61 3.46
N THR A 260 1.16 2.91 4.54
CA THR A 260 2.08 4.04 4.66
C THR A 260 3.48 3.52 4.99
N TRP A 261 4.04 2.73 4.07
CA TRP A 261 5.27 1.97 4.28
C TRP A 261 6.45 2.85 4.69
N GLY A 262 6.72 3.91 3.93
CA GLY A 262 7.81 4.85 4.20
C GLY A 262 7.39 6.10 4.98
N ALA A 263 6.41 6.01 5.88
CA ALA A 263 5.89 7.19 6.57
C ALA A 263 6.97 7.90 7.43
N MET A 264 7.17 9.20 7.17
CA MET A 264 8.04 10.07 8.00
C MET A 264 7.42 11.43 8.35
N SER A 265 6.56 11.99 7.51
CA SER A 265 6.06 13.35 7.68
C SER A 265 4.82 13.42 8.58
N GLN A 266 4.57 14.58 9.20
CA GLN A 266 3.31 14.84 9.93
C GLN A 266 2.08 14.72 9.01
N LYS A 267 2.24 15.00 7.70
CA LYS A 267 1.19 14.80 6.70
C LYS A 267 0.80 13.34 6.56
N ALA A 268 1.76 12.41 6.58
CA ALA A 268 1.47 10.98 6.51
C ALA A 268 0.65 10.51 7.74
N PHE A 269 1.00 10.99 8.93
CA PHE A 269 0.22 10.72 10.15
C PHE A 269 -1.21 11.30 10.07
N ALA A 270 -1.38 12.50 9.51
CA ALA A 270 -2.69 13.10 9.31
C ALA A 270 -3.55 12.32 8.29
N ILE A 271 -2.94 11.83 7.20
CA ILE A 271 -3.61 10.97 6.22
C ILE A 271 -4.06 9.65 6.86
N ALA A 272 -3.16 8.98 7.60
CA ALA A 272 -3.47 7.75 8.32
C ALA A 272 -4.61 7.95 9.33
N THR A 273 -4.53 9.00 10.15
CA THR A 273 -5.59 9.35 11.10
C THR A 273 -6.91 9.67 10.40
N GLY A 274 -6.86 10.36 9.26
CA GLY A 274 -8.02 10.63 8.42
C GLY A 274 -8.69 9.36 7.91
N ALA A 275 -7.91 8.38 7.45
CA ALA A 275 -8.40 7.07 7.05
C ALA A 275 -9.05 6.32 8.23
N ASN A 276 -8.38 6.30 9.38
CA ASN A 276 -8.92 5.64 10.59
C ASN A 276 -10.26 6.19 11.03
N ARG A 277 -10.45 7.51 10.93
CA ARG A 277 -11.73 8.17 11.24
C ARG A 277 -12.88 7.60 10.41
N TRP A 278 -12.63 7.25 9.15
CA TRP A 278 -13.62 6.63 8.26
C TRP A 278 -13.76 5.10 8.43
N GLY A 279 -13.15 4.51 9.48
CA GLY A 279 -13.15 3.06 9.67
C GLY A 279 -12.20 2.31 8.73
N ILE A 280 -11.26 3.02 8.09
CA ILE A 280 -10.28 2.43 7.19
C ILE A 280 -9.01 2.08 7.98
N PRO A 281 -8.59 0.81 8.03
CA PRO A 281 -7.38 0.40 8.71
C PRO A 281 -6.12 0.82 7.93
N VAL A 282 -5.05 1.10 8.66
CA VAL A 282 -3.77 1.59 8.15
C VAL A 282 -2.64 0.67 8.62
N ILE A 283 -1.73 0.32 7.72
CA ILE A 283 -0.48 -0.39 8.04
C ILE A 283 0.68 0.55 7.73
N THR A 284 1.48 0.87 8.74
CA THR A 284 2.71 1.65 8.57
C THR A 284 3.91 0.71 8.48
N GLY A 285 4.97 1.14 7.79
CA GLY A 285 6.27 0.45 7.94
C GLY A 285 6.90 0.72 9.31
N PRO A 286 8.03 0.07 9.63
CA PRO A 286 8.71 0.07 10.93
C PRO A 286 8.94 1.45 11.53
N HIS A 287 9.36 2.41 10.71
CA HIS A 287 9.60 3.78 11.14
C HIS A 287 8.32 4.52 11.56
N GLY A 288 7.14 4.03 11.17
CA GLY A 288 5.84 4.54 11.63
C GLY A 288 5.62 4.40 13.13
N SER A 289 6.31 3.46 13.81
CA SER A 289 6.29 3.34 15.27
C SER A 289 6.71 4.65 15.98
N LYS A 290 7.54 5.48 15.32
CA LYS A 290 8.01 6.78 15.82
C LYS A 290 6.88 7.82 15.98
N TYR A 291 5.69 7.57 15.43
CA TYR A 291 4.48 8.40 15.68
C TYR A 291 3.82 8.16 17.04
N ARG A 292 4.30 7.17 17.82
CA ARG A 292 3.96 6.92 19.24
C ARG A 292 2.54 6.46 19.55
N ARG A 293 1.62 6.39 18.58
CA ARG A 293 0.23 6.00 18.83
C ARG A 293 -0.25 4.97 17.82
N LEU A 294 -0.65 3.81 18.34
CA LEU A 294 -1.29 2.73 17.58
C LEU A 294 -2.73 2.49 18.06
N TYR A 295 -3.57 1.92 17.18
CA TYR A 295 -4.96 1.57 17.47
C TYR A 295 -5.12 0.06 17.28
N LEU A 296 -4.60 -0.67 18.25
CA LEU A 296 -4.69 -2.12 18.30
C LEU A 296 -6.08 -2.51 18.82
N GLY A 297 -6.72 -3.45 18.15
CA GLY A 297 -8.00 -4.02 18.55
C GLY A 297 -7.82 -5.30 19.35
N GLU A 298 -8.91 -5.69 19.99
CA GLU A 298 -9.05 -6.93 20.75
C GLU A 298 -9.48 -8.08 19.81
N GLU A 299 -9.25 -9.33 20.23
CA GLU A 299 -9.57 -10.51 19.43
C GLU A 299 -11.08 -10.80 19.39
N GLU A 300 -11.77 -10.63 20.51
CA GLU A 300 -13.22 -10.84 20.62
C GLU A 300 -13.96 -9.55 20.31
N ARG A 301 -14.92 -9.61 19.37
CA ARG A 301 -15.73 -8.44 19.00
C ARG A 301 -17.20 -8.78 19.02
N VAL A 302 -18.00 -7.94 19.66
CA VAL A 302 -19.47 -8.03 19.61
C VAL A 302 -19.98 -6.82 18.85
N ILE A 303 -20.76 -7.06 17.79
CA ILE A 303 -21.38 -6.04 16.97
C ILE A 303 -22.90 -6.19 17.00
N ASN A 304 -23.62 -5.20 16.50
CA ASN A 304 -25.07 -5.24 16.38
C ASN A 304 -25.46 -5.64 14.94
N ASP A 305 -26.47 -6.48 14.80
CA ASP A 305 -27.18 -6.65 13.52
C ASP A 305 -28.39 -5.71 13.52
N ARG A 306 -28.33 -4.62 12.74
CA ARG A 306 -29.41 -3.62 12.70
C ARG A 306 -30.74 -4.18 12.20
N ARG A 307 -30.71 -5.27 11.43
CA ARG A 307 -31.92 -5.88 10.89
C ARG A 307 -32.68 -6.66 11.95
N THR A 308 -31.98 -7.31 12.88
CA THR A 308 -32.60 -8.13 13.93
C THR A 308 -32.64 -7.42 15.29
N GLY A 309 -31.78 -6.42 15.51
CA GLY A 309 -31.58 -5.76 16.80
C GLY A 309 -30.73 -6.57 17.79
N GLU A 310 -30.21 -7.72 17.38
CA GLU A 310 -29.44 -8.62 18.25
C GLU A 310 -27.95 -8.26 18.27
N ARG A 311 -27.30 -8.63 19.38
CA ARG A 311 -25.85 -8.60 19.49
C ARG A 311 -25.27 -9.91 18.95
N VAL A 312 -24.30 -9.79 18.05
CA VAL A 312 -23.69 -10.92 17.34
C VAL A 312 -22.19 -10.92 17.60
N GLU A 313 -21.66 -12.07 17.97
CA GLU A 313 -20.22 -12.30 18.01
C GLU A 313 -19.64 -12.24 16.59
N SER A 314 -18.63 -11.41 16.42
CA SER A 314 -17.99 -11.10 15.15
C SER A 314 -16.49 -11.34 15.24
N GLU A 315 -15.91 -11.70 14.10
CA GLU A 315 -14.47 -11.73 13.91
C GLU A 315 -13.84 -10.34 14.12
N PRO A 316 -12.54 -10.30 14.47
CA PRO A 316 -11.74 -9.08 14.47
C PRO A 316 -11.33 -8.72 13.02
N GLY A 317 -12.31 -8.30 12.21
CA GLY A 317 -12.14 -7.86 10.83
C GLY A 317 -12.54 -6.38 10.63
N PRO A 318 -11.61 -5.42 10.55
CA PRO A 318 -10.16 -5.56 10.69
C PRO A 318 -9.71 -5.74 12.15
N PRO A 319 -8.53 -6.34 12.40
CA PRO A 319 -8.02 -6.57 13.75
C PRO A 319 -7.51 -5.28 14.41
N HIS A 320 -6.93 -4.37 13.62
CA HIS A 320 -6.35 -3.11 14.09
C HIS A 320 -6.81 -1.98 13.17
N LEU A 321 -6.92 -0.77 13.70
CA LEU A 321 -7.13 0.42 12.87
C LEU A 321 -5.80 1.03 12.44
N ILE A 322 -4.76 1.00 13.26
CA ILE A 322 -3.40 1.31 12.81
C ILE A 322 -2.39 0.38 13.46
N TYR A 323 -1.58 -0.26 12.62
CA TYR A 323 -0.58 -1.24 13.00
C TYR A 323 0.75 -0.92 12.31
N THR A 324 1.86 -1.23 12.97
CA THR A 324 3.20 -1.10 12.40
C THR A 324 3.74 -2.50 12.12
N ALA A 325 3.93 -2.82 10.84
CA ALA A 325 4.59 -4.06 10.44
C ALA A 325 6.11 -3.85 10.44
N GLU A 326 6.84 -4.85 10.92
CA GLU A 326 8.30 -4.87 11.01
C GLU A 326 8.96 -5.27 9.67
N SER A 327 8.29 -6.13 8.90
CA SER A 327 8.83 -6.67 7.65
C SER A 327 7.82 -6.62 6.51
N LEU A 328 8.32 -6.67 5.28
CA LEU A 328 7.51 -6.79 4.08
C LEU A 328 6.57 -8.02 4.16
N ASN A 329 7.10 -9.14 4.62
CA ASN A 329 6.38 -10.40 4.79
C ASN A 329 5.15 -10.24 5.70
N GLU A 330 5.36 -9.61 6.86
CA GLU A 330 4.29 -9.31 7.79
C GLU A 330 3.28 -8.31 7.22
N CYS A 331 3.75 -7.27 6.52
CA CYS A 331 2.89 -6.31 5.85
C CYS A 331 1.92 -7.01 4.89
N MET A 332 2.43 -7.89 4.01
CA MET A 332 1.62 -8.62 3.03
C MET A 332 0.52 -9.45 3.69
N VAL A 333 0.87 -10.24 4.70
CA VAL A 333 -0.10 -11.10 5.41
C VAL A 333 -1.14 -10.25 6.15
N THR A 334 -0.69 -9.18 6.81
CA THR A 334 -1.55 -8.29 7.59
C THR A 334 -2.52 -7.52 6.71
N VAL A 335 -2.12 -7.05 5.52
CA VAL A 335 -3.00 -6.38 4.57
C VAL A 335 -4.16 -7.30 4.15
N ALA A 336 -3.86 -8.55 3.77
CA ALA A 336 -4.89 -9.50 3.36
C ALA A 336 -5.89 -9.80 4.48
N LYS A 337 -5.40 -10.05 5.71
CA LYS A 337 -6.22 -10.24 6.92
C LYS A 337 -7.09 -9.01 7.21
N THR A 338 -6.51 -7.83 7.07
CA THR A 338 -7.14 -6.54 7.34
C THR A 338 -8.22 -6.17 6.34
N CYS A 339 -8.32 -6.82 5.19
CA CYS A 339 -9.41 -6.62 4.22
C CYS A 339 -10.66 -7.49 4.49
N ILE A 340 -10.60 -8.46 5.43
CA ILE A 340 -11.75 -9.28 5.82
C ILE A 340 -12.78 -8.42 6.58
N ARG A 341 -14.06 -8.61 6.27
CA ARG A 341 -15.16 -7.81 6.85
C ARG A 341 -16.32 -8.69 7.32
N PRO A 342 -17.01 -8.31 8.41
CA PRO A 342 -18.20 -9.01 8.92
C PRO A 342 -19.28 -9.28 7.87
N ASN A 343 -19.44 -8.39 6.90
CA ASN A 343 -20.46 -8.50 5.85
C ASN A 343 -20.09 -9.38 4.65
N ASP A 344 -18.85 -9.88 4.56
CA ASP A 344 -18.44 -10.68 3.39
C ASP A 344 -19.45 -11.81 3.13
N THR A 345 -19.78 -12.06 1.87
CA THR A 345 -20.57 -13.25 1.51
C THR A 345 -19.73 -14.51 1.71
N PRO A 346 -20.32 -15.72 1.79
CA PRO A 346 -19.51 -16.94 1.96
C PRO A 346 -18.47 -17.12 0.85
N ARG A 347 -18.85 -16.80 -0.40
CA ARG A 347 -17.93 -16.78 -1.55
C ARG A 347 -16.82 -15.75 -1.38
N GLY A 348 -17.16 -14.50 -1.04
CA GLY A 348 -16.16 -13.45 -0.87
C GLY A 348 -15.22 -13.70 0.31
N ARG A 349 -15.75 -14.24 1.41
CA ARG A 349 -14.96 -14.66 2.57
C ARG A 349 -13.98 -15.76 2.18
N MET A 350 -14.43 -16.78 1.44
CA MET A 350 -13.55 -17.84 0.94
C MET A 350 -12.40 -17.29 0.09
N ILE A 351 -12.66 -16.30 -0.79
CA ILE A 351 -11.62 -15.64 -1.59
C ILE A 351 -10.60 -14.91 -0.71
N LYS A 352 -11.07 -14.11 0.26
CA LYS A 352 -10.18 -13.37 1.17
C LYS A 352 -9.37 -14.30 2.08
N LEU A 353 -9.99 -15.36 2.60
CA LEU A 353 -9.31 -16.39 3.38
C LEU A 353 -8.28 -17.14 2.53
N SER A 354 -8.58 -17.45 1.27
CA SER A 354 -7.61 -18.06 0.36
C SER A 354 -6.38 -17.18 0.18
N ASN A 355 -6.57 -15.87 -0.02
CA ASN A 355 -5.46 -14.91 -0.09
C ASN A 355 -4.66 -14.83 1.22
N TYR A 356 -5.34 -14.75 2.37
CA TYR A 356 -4.68 -14.71 3.68
C TYR A 356 -3.85 -15.98 3.92
N ILE A 357 -4.43 -17.16 3.69
CA ILE A 357 -3.76 -18.45 3.87
C ILE A 357 -2.59 -18.60 2.89
N ASP A 358 -2.78 -18.29 1.61
CA ASP A 358 -1.71 -18.42 0.62
C ASP A 358 -0.54 -17.48 0.92
N LEU A 359 -0.80 -16.25 1.39
CA LEU A 359 0.26 -15.33 1.82
C LEU A 359 0.96 -15.83 3.09
N HIS A 360 0.20 -16.32 4.07
CA HIS A 360 0.77 -16.86 5.30
C HIS A 360 1.63 -18.10 5.03
N MET A 361 1.20 -18.98 4.12
CA MET A 361 2.00 -20.13 3.66
C MET A 361 3.25 -19.68 2.90
N LYS A 362 3.13 -18.68 2.00
CA LYS A 362 4.26 -18.16 1.22
C LYS A 362 5.35 -17.54 2.10
N TYR A 363 4.97 -16.80 3.13
CA TYR A 363 5.92 -16.02 3.94
C TYR A 363 6.29 -16.64 5.29
N TYR A 364 5.42 -17.46 5.88
CA TYR A 364 5.65 -18.12 7.17
C TYR A 364 5.68 -19.65 7.11
N GLY A 365 5.40 -20.26 5.95
CA GLY A 365 5.50 -21.71 5.76
C GLY A 365 4.48 -22.55 6.53
N CYS A 366 3.47 -21.94 7.15
CA CYS A 366 2.47 -22.62 7.96
C CYS A 366 1.08 -21.99 7.79
N LEU A 367 0.03 -22.68 8.28
CA LEU A 367 -1.32 -22.15 8.28
C LEU A 367 -1.52 -21.16 9.45
N PRO A 368 -2.34 -20.10 9.26
CA PRO A 368 -2.71 -19.22 10.36
C PRO A 368 -3.46 -19.97 11.46
N GLN A 369 -3.11 -19.74 12.73
CA GLN A 369 -3.73 -20.43 13.87
C GLN A 369 -5.10 -19.82 14.25
N ASP A 370 -5.36 -18.59 13.80
CA ASP A 370 -6.54 -17.80 14.12
C ASP A 370 -7.69 -17.97 13.10
N LEU A 371 -7.59 -18.93 12.18
CA LEU A 371 -8.62 -19.18 11.15
C LEU A 371 -10.01 -19.44 11.74
N HIS A 372 -10.08 -20.04 12.93
CA HIS A 372 -11.31 -20.29 13.67
C HIS A 372 -12.07 -18.99 14.03
N LEU A 373 -11.38 -17.85 14.11
CA LEU A 373 -12.01 -16.56 14.33
C LEU A 373 -12.71 -16.06 13.07
N TYR A 374 -12.20 -16.36 11.87
CA TYR A 374 -12.66 -15.76 10.61
C TYR A 374 -13.56 -16.66 9.76
N ILE A 375 -13.59 -17.96 10.03
CA ILE A 375 -14.50 -18.92 9.37
C ILE A 375 -15.79 -19.00 10.17
N ARG A 376 -16.93 -18.75 9.52
CA ARG A 376 -18.27 -18.74 10.13
C ARG A 376 -19.05 -20.01 9.81
N GLU A 377 -18.87 -20.55 8.61
CA GLU A 377 -19.53 -21.77 8.13
C GLU A 377 -18.65 -22.56 7.15
N ASP A 378 -19.01 -23.82 6.89
CA ASP A 378 -18.21 -24.79 6.14
C ASP A 378 -17.95 -24.39 4.67
N ASN A 379 -18.86 -23.63 4.06
CA ASN A 379 -18.76 -23.15 2.68
C ASN A 379 -17.75 -22.00 2.51
N GLU A 380 -17.23 -21.43 3.60
CA GLU A 380 -16.19 -20.40 3.59
C GLU A 380 -14.78 -20.99 3.60
N ILE A 381 -14.67 -22.28 3.93
CA ILE A 381 -13.39 -22.97 4.04
C ILE A 381 -12.80 -23.11 2.62
N PRO A 382 -11.62 -22.53 2.35
CA PRO A 382 -10.95 -22.70 1.07
C PRO A 382 -10.72 -24.17 0.73
N PHE A 383 -10.94 -24.53 -0.54
CA PHE A 383 -10.75 -25.91 -1.01
C PHE A 383 -9.31 -26.39 -0.82
N LYS A 384 -8.35 -25.49 -1.05
CA LYS A 384 -6.93 -25.74 -0.82
C LYS A 384 -6.67 -25.76 0.70
N HIS A 385 -6.02 -26.82 1.19
CA HIS A 385 -5.76 -27.07 2.63
C HIS A 385 -7.01 -27.36 3.50
N ARG A 386 -8.17 -27.70 2.90
CA ARG A 386 -9.42 -27.95 3.64
C ARG A 386 -9.27 -28.91 4.82
N ASP A 387 -8.60 -30.04 4.62
CA ASP A 387 -8.44 -31.07 5.66
C ASP A 387 -7.61 -30.59 6.85
N GLU A 388 -6.58 -29.78 6.59
CA GLU A 388 -5.73 -29.18 7.61
C GLU A 388 -6.48 -28.09 8.39
N ILE A 389 -7.25 -27.26 7.67
CA ILE A 389 -8.09 -26.22 8.29
C ILE A 389 -9.13 -26.87 9.21
N LEU A 390 -9.79 -27.94 8.76
CA LEU A 390 -10.77 -28.67 9.59
C LEU A 390 -10.12 -29.26 10.86
N LYS A 391 -8.85 -29.67 10.83
CA LYS A 391 -8.12 -30.09 12.03
C LYS A 391 -7.91 -28.93 13.01
N ILE A 392 -7.55 -27.74 12.51
CA ILE A 392 -7.40 -26.53 13.33
C ILE A 392 -8.75 -26.16 13.97
N LEU A 393 -9.83 -26.14 13.19
CA LEU A 393 -11.17 -25.82 13.68
C LEU A 393 -11.62 -26.79 14.77
N LYS A 394 -11.39 -28.10 14.59
CA LYS A 394 -11.69 -29.12 15.60
C LYS A 394 -10.87 -28.92 16.88
N LYS A 395 -9.57 -28.60 16.76
CA LYS A 395 -8.69 -28.35 17.91
C LYS A 395 -9.15 -27.14 18.74
N MET A 396 -9.71 -26.13 18.08
CA MET A 396 -10.20 -24.89 18.71
C MET A 396 -11.68 -24.96 19.16
N ASN A 397 -12.30 -26.15 19.15
CA ASN A 397 -13.72 -26.34 19.49
C ASN A 397 -14.67 -25.41 18.72
N TRP A 398 -14.33 -25.12 17.46
CA TRP A 398 -15.08 -24.21 16.61
C TRP A 398 -16.51 -24.70 16.39
N LYS A 399 -17.47 -23.76 16.40
CA LYS A 399 -18.87 -23.98 16.08
C LYS A 399 -19.29 -23.02 14.97
N PRO A 400 -20.08 -23.47 13.98
CA PRO A 400 -20.62 -22.59 12.98
C PRO A 400 -21.43 -21.46 13.61
N ARG A 401 -21.28 -20.24 13.09
CA ARG A 401 -22.05 -19.07 13.49
C ARG A 401 -22.65 -18.38 12.27
N LYS A 402 -23.81 -17.76 12.45
CA LYS A 402 -24.49 -17.06 11.37
C LYS A 402 -23.82 -15.71 11.12
N ALA A 403 -23.61 -15.39 9.84
CA ALA A 403 -23.15 -14.07 9.45
C ALA A 403 -24.19 -12.98 9.83
N PRO A 404 -23.74 -11.82 10.34
CA PRO A 404 -24.62 -10.68 10.57
C PRO A 404 -25.15 -10.17 9.23
N ALA A 405 -26.45 -9.88 9.15
CA ALA A 405 -27.05 -9.38 7.92
C ALA A 405 -26.80 -7.87 7.75
N GLU A 406 -26.91 -7.12 8.84
CA GLU A 406 -26.67 -5.68 8.85
C GLU A 406 -25.69 -5.26 9.96
N PRO A 407 -24.38 -5.62 9.83
CA PRO A 407 -23.40 -5.37 10.87
C PRO A 407 -23.16 -3.88 11.13
N SER A 408 -23.11 -3.51 12.40
CA SER A 408 -22.94 -2.13 12.89
C SER A 408 -22.30 -2.12 14.28
N ILE A 409 -21.37 -1.20 14.52
CA ILE A 409 -20.83 -0.90 15.85
C ILE A 409 -21.58 0.26 16.53
N ILE A 410 -22.50 0.89 15.81
CA ILE A 410 -23.37 1.92 16.36
C ILE A 410 -24.47 1.25 17.18
N TYR A 411 -24.59 1.68 18.44
CA TYR A 411 -25.77 1.46 19.27
C TYR A 411 -26.83 2.50 18.90
N GLN A 412 -28.07 2.04 18.72
CA GLN A 412 -29.24 2.91 18.65
C GLN A 412 -29.73 3.25 20.04
#